data_AF-A0A381RQW6-F1
#
_entry.id   AF-A0A381RQW6-F1
#
_cell.length_a   1.000
_cell.length_b   1.000
_cell.length_c   1.000
_cell.angle_alpha   90.00
_cell.angle_beta   90.00
_cell.angle_gamma   90.00
#
_symmetry.space_group_name_H-M   'P 1'
#
loop_
_entity.id
_entity.type
_entity.pdbx_description
1 polymer ?
#
loop_
_entity_poly.entity_id
_entity_poly.type
_entity_poly.pdbx_seq_one_letter_code
_entity_poly.pdbx_strand_id
1 'polypeptide(L)'
;MASTPKPNNGPAEPTGDENAATGDEPESEATGEARTFDWMKDTPEWGTKALPGKKGLTLEGIAINSYGKIPDRSEEMTRMPRGAFHVSGVPRLEFYPLSKKVDIWADNAAGLYEEAIQRRWMAHLDVPWDTIEPLPREMELSMGQLCTELAQQASVETDSIGQWIGRMNYAYYEVKTFLASELYDTARHHDVFRTRALANGGTLGLESPGLINRRIIESRAGWTETAVLMYLLRGPFTLMLYRYGEAYASNPAEKIIFRRSVQDKARHLAYGMAHVKYAISENGRDYATGLLRMMSGVEQDLATEMSDSVLWEALAIIFGGGLENISSGMDVVRELQRSYVSDYMTRMRWVGIDKTVDSLAPGLLTYVNQDSVQESGTTA
;
A
#
# COMPACT_ATOMS: atom_id res chain seq x y z
N MET A 1 26.92 -63.47 -55.15
CA MET A 1 26.67 -62.02 -55.08
C MET A 1 27.75 -61.45 -54.16
N ALA A 2 28.95 -61.10 -54.67
CA ALA A 2 29.31 -59.84 -55.36
C ALA A 2 29.00 -58.61 -54.48
N SER A 3 29.92 -57.77 -54.00
CA SER A 3 31.33 -57.54 -54.37
C SER A 3 32.12 -56.83 -53.25
N THR A 4 33.41 -57.18 -53.13
CA THR A 4 34.54 -56.39 -52.58
C THR A 4 35.08 -55.42 -53.67
N PRO A 5 35.99 -54.43 -53.45
CA PRO A 5 37.38 -54.68 -52.96
C PRO A 5 38.18 -53.54 -52.26
N LYS A 6 39.27 -53.94 -51.56
CA LYS A 6 40.49 -53.12 -51.28
C LYS A 6 41.49 -53.25 -52.48
N PRO A 7 42.50 -52.39 -52.68
CA PRO A 7 43.85 -52.61 -52.08
C PRO A 7 44.65 -51.28 -51.81
N ASN A 8 45.42 -51.15 -50.73
CA ASN A 8 46.85 -51.44 -50.52
C ASN A 8 47.83 -51.04 -51.65
N ASN A 9 48.82 -50.19 -51.32
CA ASN A 9 50.25 -50.32 -51.67
C ASN A 9 51.05 -49.13 -51.09
N GLY A 10 52.03 -49.41 -50.22
CA GLY A 10 53.20 -48.55 -50.01
C GLY A 10 54.39 -49.04 -50.86
N PRO A 11 55.65 -48.68 -50.56
CA PRO A 11 56.19 -47.42 -50.03
C PRO A 11 57.41 -46.92 -50.86
N ALA A 12 57.88 -45.70 -50.63
CA ALA A 12 59.28 -45.29 -50.91
C ALA A 12 59.63 -43.98 -50.17
N GLU A 13 60.60 -44.07 -49.24
CA GLU A 13 61.44 -42.96 -48.76
C GLU A 13 62.45 -42.53 -49.86
N PRO A 14 62.97 -41.28 -49.85
CA PRO A 14 64.25 -41.05 -49.15
C PRO A 14 64.45 -39.65 -48.51
N THR A 15 65.07 -39.67 -47.32
CA THR A 15 66.17 -38.84 -46.76
C THR A 15 66.42 -37.39 -47.23
N GLY A 16 66.65 -36.47 -46.28
CA GLY A 16 67.60 -35.35 -46.44
C GLY A 16 67.35 -34.06 -45.64
N ASP A 17 68.20 -33.84 -44.63
CA ASP A 17 68.78 -32.57 -44.08
C ASP A 17 67.98 -31.45 -43.38
N GLU A 18 68.35 -31.31 -42.09
CA GLU A 18 68.78 -30.12 -41.31
C GLU A 18 68.33 -28.68 -41.65
N ASN A 19 67.87 -28.01 -40.57
CA ASN A 19 67.98 -26.58 -40.23
C ASN A 19 67.28 -25.52 -41.11
N ALA A 20 66.22 -24.88 -40.57
CA ALA A 20 66.28 -23.48 -40.11
C ALA A 20 64.88 -22.92 -39.76
N ALA A 21 64.76 -22.47 -38.51
CA ALA A 21 64.00 -21.32 -38.00
C ALA A 21 62.84 -20.71 -38.82
N THR A 22 61.66 -20.62 -38.21
CA THR A 22 61.02 -19.37 -37.71
C THR A 22 59.49 -19.51 -37.62
N GLY A 23 58.93 -19.21 -36.44
CA GLY A 23 57.55 -18.75 -36.28
C GLY A 23 56.53 -19.75 -35.72
N ASP A 24 56.57 -20.04 -34.42
CA ASP A 24 55.42 -20.55 -33.65
C ASP A 24 54.69 -19.36 -33.02
N GLU A 25 53.50 -19.05 -33.54
CA GLU A 25 52.17 -19.25 -32.92
C GLU A 25 51.64 -17.99 -32.22
N PRO A 26 50.39 -17.55 -32.50
CA PRO A 26 49.80 -16.40 -31.84
C PRO A 26 49.33 -16.75 -30.44
N GLU A 27 49.50 -15.77 -29.56
CA GLU A 27 48.96 -15.66 -28.20
C GLU A 27 47.60 -16.35 -28.00
N SER A 28 47.55 -17.30 -27.06
CA SER A 28 46.34 -17.51 -26.27
C SER A 28 46.69 -17.78 -24.80
N GLU A 29 47.23 -16.77 -24.11
CA GLU A 29 47.15 -16.71 -22.66
C GLU A 29 45.69 -16.43 -22.25
N ALA A 30 44.87 -17.47 -22.27
CA ALA A 30 43.67 -17.51 -21.45
C ALA A 30 44.08 -18.05 -20.07
N THR A 31 44.69 -17.21 -19.25
CA THR A 31 44.74 -17.45 -17.79
C THR A 31 43.32 -17.23 -17.24
N GLY A 32 42.42 -18.14 -17.56
CA GLY A 32 41.11 -18.19 -16.92
C GLY A 32 41.31 -18.69 -15.51
N GLU A 33 41.29 -17.78 -14.52
CA GLU A 33 41.12 -18.17 -13.12
C GLU A 33 40.01 -19.22 -13.04
N ALA A 34 40.32 -20.38 -12.48
CA ALA A 34 39.34 -21.44 -12.31
C ALA A 34 38.16 -20.86 -11.51
N ARG A 35 36.99 -20.77 -12.14
CA ARG A 35 35.79 -20.22 -11.48
C ARG A 35 35.49 -21.07 -10.26
N THR A 36 35.74 -20.53 -9.07
CA THR A 36 35.41 -21.20 -7.82
C THR A 36 33.91 -21.04 -7.58
N PHE A 37 33.19 -22.14 -7.39
CA PHE A 37 31.77 -22.12 -7.05
C PHE A 37 31.55 -21.88 -5.56
N ASP A 38 32.26 -20.89 -4.99
CA ASP A 38 32.25 -20.61 -3.56
C ASP A 38 30.88 -20.24 -3.00
N TRP A 39 29.95 -19.82 -3.88
CA TRP A 39 28.56 -19.54 -3.54
C TRP A 39 27.73 -20.82 -3.30
N MET A 40 28.14 -21.99 -3.82
CA MET A 40 27.49 -23.29 -3.61
C MET A 40 27.93 -23.94 -2.28
N LYS A 41 27.97 -23.14 -1.22
CA LYS A 41 28.14 -23.63 0.16
C LYS A 41 26.76 -23.72 0.78
N ASP A 42 26.49 -24.82 1.48
CA ASP A 42 25.20 -25.02 2.15
C ASP A 42 24.87 -23.81 3.03
N THR A 43 23.65 -23.30 2.91
CA THR A 43 23.12 -22.30 3.84
C THR A 43 22.93 -22.95 5.21
N PRO A 44 22.88 -22.19 6.32
CA PRO A 44 22.77 -22.75 7.66
C PRO A 44 21.46 -23.54 7.85
N GLU A 45 20.50 -23.33 6.94
CA GLU A 45 19.17 -23.92 6.96
C GLU A 45 18.86 -24.72 5.69
N TRP A 46 19.90 -25.19 4.99
CA TRP A 46 19.75 -26.10 3.85
C TRP A 46 18.96 -27.34 4.25
N GLY A 47 18.07 -27.79 3.35
CA GLY A 47 17.13 -28.88 3.62
C GLY A 47 15.80 -28.43 4.25
N THR A 48 15.65 -27.15 4.62
CA THR A 48 14.35 -26.58 4.98
C THR A 48 13.35 -26.74 3.81
N LYS A 49 12.18 -27.30 4.10
CA LYS A 49 11.10 -27.47 3.13
C LYS A 49 9.84 -26.81 3.63
N ALA A 50 9.48 -25.70 3.01
CA ALA A 50 8.17 -25.10 3.21
C ALA A 50 7.12 -25.94 2.46
N LEU A 51 6.05 -26.32 3.16
CA LEU A 51 4.99 -27.18 2.61
C LEU A 51 3.74 -26.33 2.35
N PRO A 52 3.08 -26.49 1.19
CA PRO A 52 1.86 -25.75 0.90
C PRO A 52 0.73 -26.15 1.85
N GLY A 53 0.02 -25.16 2.38
CA GLY A 53 -1.20 -25.35 3.15
C GLY A 53 -2.46 -25.28 2.29
N LYS A 54 -3.63 -25.18 2.94
CA LYS A 54 -4.93 -25.01 2.25
C LYS A 54 -5.00 -23.74 1.38
N LYS A 55 -4.20 -22.72 1.70
CA LYS A 55 -4.10 -21.45 0.96
C LYS A 55 -2.92 -21.43 -0.02
N GLY A 56 -2.30 -22.58 -0.30
CA GLY A 56 -1.04 -22.64 -1.05
C GLY A 56 0.18 -22.37 -0.17
N LEU A 57 1.28 -21.99 -0.80
CA LEU A 57 2.53 -21.63 -0.12
C LEU A 57 2.60 -20.10 0.03
N THR A 58 2.27 -19.62 1.23
CA THR A 58 2.16 -18.18 1.54
C THR A 58 3.43 -17.62 2.17
N LEU A 59 3.51 -16.29 2.32
CA LEU A 59 4.58 -15.63 3.09
C LEU A 59 4.71 -16.20 4.52
N GLU A 60 3.58 -16.43 5.20
CA GLU A 60 3.57 -17.11 6.51
C GLU A 60 4.04 -18.57 6.41
N GLY A 61 3.67 -19.26 5.32
CA GLY A 61 4.05 -20.66 5.10
C GLY A 61 5.56 -20.87 4.87
N ILE A 62 6.27 -19.85 4.39
CA ILE A 62 7.73 -19.88 4.20
C ILE A 62 8.51 -19.30 5.39
N ALA A 63 7.82 -18.72 6.39
CA ALA A 63 8.41 -18.13 7.58
C ALA A 63 8.90 -19.21 8.58
N ILE A 64 9.86 -20.04 8.14
CA ILE A 64 10.42 -21.16 8.90
C ILE A 64 11.81 -20.77 9.42
N ASN A 65 12.15 -21.16 10.65
CA ASN A 65 13.46 -20.93 11.26
C ASN A 65 13.92 -19.45 11.11
N SER A 66 15.15 -19.19 10.62
CA SER A 66 15.68 -17.84 10.43
C SER A 66 14.90 -17.00 9.42
N TYR A 67 14.25 -17.62 8.43
CA TYR A 67 13.42 -16.91 7.44
C TYR A 67 12.18 -16.28 8.08
N GLY A 68 11.65 -16.90 9.14
CA GLY A 68 10.50 -16.41 9.92
C GLY A 68 10.85 -15.54 11.12
N LYS A 69 12.12 -15.46 11.53
CA LYS A 69 12.52 -14.71 12.72
C LYS A 69 12.56 -13.21 12.42
N ILE A 70 11.52 -12.48 12.85
CA ILE A 70 11.48 -11.02 12.76
C ILE A 70 12.34 -10.42 13.87
N PRO A 71 13.43 -9.67 13.55
CA PRO A 71 14.28 -9.07 14.57
C PRO A 71 13.59 -7.85 15.21
N ASP A 72 13.88 -7.57 16.48
CA ASP A 72 13.40 -6.34 17.13
C ASP A 72 14.08 -5.08 16.57
N ARG A 73 15.32 -5.24 16.11
CA ARG A 73 16.08 -4.25 15.36
C ARG A 73 16.97 -4.93 14.32
N SER A 74 16.99 -4.39 13.11
CA SER A 74 17.89 -4.82 12.04
C SER A 74 19.08 -3.87 11.93
N GLU A 75 20.29 -4.42 11.92
CA GLU A 75 21.53 -3.68 11.62
C GLU A 75 21.94 -3.81 10.16
N GLU A 76 21.22 -4.63 9.39
CA GLU A 76 21.49 -4.84 7.97
C GLU A 76 21.09 -3.60 7.18
N MET A 77 22.05 -2.98 6.50
CA MET A 77 21.86 -1.74 5.74
C MET A 77 21.94 -1.97 4.23
N THR A 78 21.92 -3.22 3.78
CA THR A 78 21.83 -3.59 2.37
C THR A 78 20.42 -4.07 2.01
N ARG A 79 20.18 -4.46 0.74
CA ARG A 79 18.94 -5.12 0.32
C ARG A 79 18.95 -6.63 0.56
N MET A 80 19.80 -7.11 1.47
CA MET A 80 19.88 -8.53 1.80
C MET A 80 18.51 -9.05 2.25
N PRO A 81 17.93 -10.04 1.56
CA PRO A 81 16.70 -10.68 2.01
C PRO A 81 16.88 -11.30 3.41
N ARG A 82 15.87 -11.21 4.27
CA ARG A 82 15.94 -11.79 5.62
C ARG A 82 16.19 -13.30 5.54
N GLY A 83 17.23 -13.77 6.25
CA GLY A 83 17.68 -15.17 6.22
C GLY A 83 18.72 -15.49 5.13
N ALA A 84 19.06 -14.53 4.26
CA ALA A 84 20.20 -14.68 3.35
C ALA A 84 21.54 -14.42 4.06
N PHE A 85 22.65 -14.78 3.41
CA PHE A 85 23.99 -14.53 3.91
C PHE A 85 24.43 -13.09 3.68
N HIS A 86 25.02 -12.51 4.72
CA HIS A 86 25.70 -11.23 4.60
C HIS A 86 26.99 -11.39 3.78
N VAL A 87 27.16 -10.52 2.78
CA VAL A 87 28.38 -10.46 1.98
C VAL A 87 29.20 -9.27 2.47
N SER A 88 30.39 -9.55 2.99
CA SER A 88 31.29 -8.52 3.49
C SER A 88 31.68 -7.54 2.37
N GLY A 89 31.77 -6.25 2.71
CA GLY A 89 32.16 -5.20 1.78
C GLY A 89 31.06 -4.70 0.85
N VAL A 90 29.83 -5.25 0.91
CA VAL A 90 28.70 -4.70 0.15
C VAL A 90 28.42 -3.28 0.66
N PRO A 91 28.34 -2.28 -0.24
CA PRO A 91 28.01 -0.91 0.14
C PRO A 91 26.67 -0.86 0.87
N ARG A 92 26.65 -0.14 1.98
CA ARG A 92 25.42 0.19 2.68
C ARG A 92 24.57 1.09 1.78
N LEU A 93 23.26 0.88 1.80
CA LEU A 93 22.33 1.88 1.32
C LEU A 93 22.28 3.03 2.32
N GLU A 94 22.23 4.25 1.81
CA GLU A 94 22.55 5.42 2.63
C GLU A 94 21.62 5.59 3.83
N PHE A 95 20.34 5.18 3.79
CA PHE A 95 19.41 5.41 4.92
C PHE A 95 18.23 4.42 5.03
N TYR A 96 18.29 3.51 6.02
CA TYR A 96 17.10 2.90 6.67
C TYR A 96 16.85 3.51 8.05
N PRO A 97 16.23 4.70 8.14
CA PRO A 97 15.93 5.32 9.43
C PRO A 97 14.96 4.46 10.24
N LEU A 98 14.07 3.71 9.56
CA LEU A 98 13.13 2.80 10.19
C LEU A 98 13.75 1.39 10.19
N SER A 99 14.45 1.08 11.27
CA SER A 99 15.19 -0.19 11.44
C SER A 99 14.72 -1.01 12.65
N LYS A 100 13.85 -0.46 13.49
CA LYS A 100 13.27 -1.17 14.63
C LYS A 100 11.88 -1.69 14.27
N LYS A 101 11.53 -2.84 14.84
CA LYS A 101 10.25 -3.50 14.62
C LYS A 101 9.09 -2.61 15.05
N VAL A 102 9.22 -1.95 16.19
CA VAL A 102 8.24 -1.00 16.75
C VAL A 102 7.88 0.14 15.78
N ASP A 103 8.79 0.53 14.88
CA ASP A 103 8.57 1.66 13.96
C ASP A 103 7.76 1.27 12.71
N ILE A 104 7.53 -0.04 12.43
CA ILE A 104 7.03 -0.51 11.11
C ILE A 104 6.04 -1.68 11.19
N TRP A 105 6.16 -2.52 12.21
CA TRP A 105 5.56 -3.86 12.20
C TRP A 105 4.04 -3.87 12.36
N ALA A 106 3.41 -4.87 11.73
CA ALA A 106 2.02 -5.28 11.94
C ALA A 106 1.91 -6.79 11.69
N ASP A 107 1.36 -7.54 12.64
CA ASP A 107 1.29 -9.01 12.56
C ASP A 107 0.41 -9.51 11.39
N ASN A 108 -0.54 -8.71 10.96
CA ASN A 108 -1.45 -9.07 9.86
C ASN A 108 -0.89 -8.75 8.46
N ALA A 109 0.30 -8.14 8.33
CA ALA A 109 0.82 -7.68 7.04
C ALA A 109 0.96 -8.81 6.00
N ALA A 110 1.52 -9.96 6.40
CA ALA A 110 1.70 -11.10 5.51
C ALA A 110 0.35 -11.64 5.00
N GLY A 111 -0.62 -11.87 5.90
CA GLY A 111 -1.95 -12.32 5.52
C GLY A 111 -2.72 -11.32 4.65
N LEU A 112 -2.58 -10.02 4.93
CA LEU A 112 -3.21 -8.96 4.13
C LEU A 112 -2.63 -8.88 2.72
N TYR A 113 -1.33 -9.11 2.55
CA TYR A 113 -0.71 -9.19 1.23
C TYR A 113 -1.30 -10.34 0.40
N GLU A 114 -1.41 -11.54 0.98
CA GLU A 114 -1.99 -12.70 0.29
C GLU A 114 -3.44 -12.44 -0.13
N GLU A 115 -4.22 -11.79 0.75
CA GLU A 115 -5.59 -11.38 0.43
C GLU A 115 -5.61 -10.36 -0.73
N ALA A 116 -4.74 -9.35 -0.69
CA ALA A 116 -4.68 -8.30 -1.71
C ALA A 116 -4.37 -8.88 -3.10
N ILE A 117 -3.40 -9.80 -3.21
CA ILE A 117 -3.05 -10.45 -4.47
C ILE A 117 -4.18 -11.35 -4.97
N GLN A 118 -4.85 -12.07 -4.07
CA GLN A 118 -5.98 -12.94 -4.43
C GLN A 118 -7.19 -12.15 -4.92
N ARG A 119 -7.45 -10.97 -4.35
CA ARG A 119 -8.64 -10.14 -4.63
C ARG A 119 -8.40 -9.02 -5.63
N ARG A 120 -7.25 -9.03 -6.31
CA ARG A 120 -6.90 -8.03 -7.33
C ARG A 120 -8.00 -7.90 -8.37
N TRP A 121 -8.13 -6.70 -8.91
CA TRP A 121 -9.04 -6.39 -10.01
C TRP A 121 -8.36 -5.40 -10.97
N MET A 122 -8.88 -5.27 -12.18
CA MET A 122 -8.36 -4.42 -13.24
C MET A 122 -9.46 -3.46 -13.70
N ALA A 123 -9.24 -2.16 -13.52
CA ALA A 123 -10.24 -1.14 -13.81
C ALA A 123 -10.80 -1.22 -15.25
N HIS A 124 -9.94 -1.41 -16.25
CA HIS A 124 -10.34 -1.44 -17.66
C HIS A 124 -11.01 -2.75 -18.13
N LEU A 125 -10.94 -3.83 -17.34
CA LEU A 125 -11.52 -5.15 -17.71
C LEU A 125 -12.67 -5.58 -16.81
N ASP A 126 -12.54 -5.36 -15.50
CA ASP A 126 -13.52 -5.85 -14.52
C ASP A 126 -14.68 -4.87 -14.27
N VAL A 127 -14.53 -3.61 -14.69
CA VAL A 127 -15.62 -2.62 -14.64
C VAL A 127 -16.41 -2.67 -15.95
N PRO A 128 -17.74 -2.87 -15.91
CA PRO A 128 -18.58 -2.89 -17.09
C PRO A 128 -18.88 -1.46 -17.57
N TRP A 129 -17.88 -0.81 -18.16
CA TRP A 129 -17.95 0.59 -18.59
C TRP A 129 -19.07 0.90 -19.58
N ASP A 130 -19.50 -0.10 -20.35
CA ASP A 130 -20.63 -0.04 -21.28
C ASP A 130 -21.99 0.15 -20.58
N THR A 131 -22.05 -0.06 -19.27
CA THR A 131 -23.27 0.16 -18.47
C THR A 131 -23.46 1.61 -18.01
N ILE A 132 -22.51 2.49 -18.34
CA ILE A 132 -22.63 3.92 -18.02
C ILE A 132 -23.46 4.61 -19.08
N GLU A 133 -24.62 5.10 -18.67
CA GLU A 133 -25.57 5.85 -19.50
C GLU A 133 -25.52 7.35 -19.17
N PRO A 134 -25.88 8.24 -20.12
CA PRO A 134 -25.97 9.68 -19.86
C PRO A 134 -26.82 10.01 -18.62
N LEU A 135 -26.22 10.73 -17.67
CA LEU A 135 -26.90 11.23 -16.47
C LEU A 135 -27.34 12.68 -16.67
N PRO A 136 -28.31 13.18 -15.88
CA PRO A 136 -28.56 14.61 -15.77
C PRO A 136 -27.27 15.38 -15.46
N ARG A 137 -27.14 16.60 -16.00
CA ARG A 137 -25.88 17.34 -16.01
C ARG A 137 -25.30 17.54 -14.61
N GLU A 138 -26.14 17.92 -13.66
CA GLU A 138 -25.79 18.11 -12.25
C GLU A 138 -25.29 16.82 -11.61
N MET A 139 -25.92 15.68 -11.87
CA MET A 139 -25.49 14.37 -11.37
C MET A 139 -24.11 13.99 -11.92
N GLU A 140 -23.89 14.19 -13.23
CA GLU A 140 -22.60 13.89 -13.85
C GLU A 140 -21.48 14.82 -13.34
N LEU A 141 -21.76 16.11 -13.15
CA LEU A 141 -20.82 17.05 -12.53
C LEU A 141 -20.49 16.70 -11.08
N SER A 142 -21.49 16.31 -10.29
CA SER A 142 -21.31 15.90 -8.89
C SER A 142 -20.51 14.60 -8.78
N MET A 143 -20.79 13.61 -9.64
CA MET A 143 -19.99 12.38 -9.72
C MET A 143 -18.55 12.69 -10.15
N GLY A 144 -18.36 13.59 -11.11
CA GLY A 144 -17.04 14.09 -11.51
C GLY A 144 -16.28 14.75 -10.34
N GLN A 145 -16.95 15.56 -9.53
CA GLN A 145 -16.36 16.18 -8.33
C GLN A 145 -15.97 15.13 -7.28
N LEU A 146 -16.84 14.16 -6.98
CA LEU A 146 -16.53 13.07 -6.05
C LEU A 146 -15.33 12.24 -6.55
N CYS A 147 -15.33 11.88 -7.84
CA CYS A 147 -14.23 11.14 -8.44
C CYS A 147 -12.92 11.93 -8.42
N THR A 148 -12.98 13.26 -8.56
CA THR A 148 -11.79 14.14 -8.47
C THR A 148 -11.20 14.11 -7.06
N GLU A 149 -12.04 14.25 -6.03
CA GLU A 149 -11.62 14.12 -4.63
C GLU A 149 -10.95 12.77 -4.36
N LEU A 150 -11.59 11.68 -4.78
CA LEU A 150 -11.09 10.32 -4.54
C LEU A 150 -9.79 10.03 -5.30
N ALA A 151 -9.64 10.55 -6.52
CA ALA A 151 -8.40 10.44 -7.27
C ALA A 151 -7.25 11.23 -6.61
N GLN A 152 -7.54 12.41 -6.05
CA GLN A 152 -6.56 13.22 -5.32
C GLN A 152 -6.13 12.53 -4.01
N GLN A 153 -7.07 12.00 -3.22
CA GLN A 153 -6.75 11.24 -2.02
C GLN A 153 -5.90 10.00 -2.32
N ALA A 154 -6.23 9.27 -3.40
CA ALA A 154 -5.46 8.11 -3.83
C ALA A 154 -4.01 8.46 -4.24
N SER A 155 -3.80 9.59 -4.91
CA SER A 155 -2.43 10.04 -5.24
C SER A 155 -1.63 10.42 -3.99
N VAL A 156 -2.26 11.10 -3.02
CA VAL A 156 -1.60 11.48 -1.76
C VAL A 156 -1.17 10.24 -0.98
N GLU A 157 -2.03 9.22 -0.93
CA GLU A 157 -1.73 7.93 -0.29
C GLU A 157 -0.56 7.23 -0.99
N THR A 158 -0.58 7.19 -2.33
CA THR A 158 0.49 6.63 -3.15
C THR A 158 1.84 7.29 -2.84
N ASP A 159 1.90 8.62 -2.89
CA ASP A 159 3.13 9.37 -2.67
C ASP A 159 3.63 9.26 -1.24
N SER A 160 2.72 9.18 -0.26
CA SER A 160 3.07 9.04 1.15
C SER A 160 3.73 7.69 1.42
N ILE A 161 3.13 6.60 0.92
CA ILE A 161 3.74 5.27 1.05
C ILE A 161 5.05 5.20 0.27
N GLY A 162 5.10 5.76 -0.95
CA GLY A 162 6.29 5.80 -1.78
C GLY A 162 7.50 6.46 -1.08
N GLN A 163 7.26 7.54 -0.33
CA GLN A 163 8.30 8.22 0.46
C GLN A 163 8.82 7.39 1.64
N TRP A 164 7.99 6.53 2.23
CA TRP A 164 8.35 5.75 3.41
C TRP A 164 8.86 4.34 3.09
N ILE A 165 8.31 3.67 2.08
CA ILE A 165 8.63 2.26 1.77
C ILE A 165 10.12 2.05 1.49
N GLY A 166 10.79 3.02 0.86
CA GLY A 166 12.24 2.99 0.62
C GLY A 166 13.09 3.17 1.88
N ARG A 167 12.54 3.81 2.92
CA ARG A 167 13.20 4.11 4.20
C ARG A 167 13.03 3.01 5.25
N MET A 168 12.16 2.03 4.99
CA MET A 168 11.95 0.85 5.84
C MET A 168 13.03 -0.20 5.58
N ASN A 169 13.62 -0.73 6.65
CA ASN A 169 14.60 -1.81 6.56
C ASN A 169 14.01 -3.09 5.92
N TYR A 170 14.78 -3.76 5.04
CA TYR A 170 14.31 -4.95 4.33
C TYR A 170 14.09 -6.19 5.22
N ALA A 171 14.56 -6.17 6.47
CA ALA A 171 14.23 -7.20 7.43
C ALA A 171 12.72 -7.32 7.69
N TYR A 172 11.93 -6.26 7.46
CA TYR A 172 10.47 -6.26 7.64
C TYR A 172 9.74 -6.39 6.29
N TYR A 173 10.15 -7.38 5.48
CA TYR A 173 9.70 -7.50 4.10
C TYR A 173 8.20 -7.76 3.98
N GLU A 174 7.55 -8.37 4.97
CA GLU A 174 6.10 -8.61 4.98
C GLU A 174 5.32 -7.31 4.88
N VAL A 175 5.71 -6.32 5.70
CA VAL A 175 5.13 -4.99 5.68
C VAL A 175 5.39 -4.31 4.35
N LYS A 176 6.64 -4.34 3.85
CA LYS A 176 6.98 -3.74 2.56
C LYS A 176 6.20 -4.37 1.41
N THR A 177 5.99 -5.68 1.46
CA THR A 177 5.29 -6.44 0.42
C THR A 177 3.79 -6.13 0.43
N PHE A 178 3.18 -6.00 1.61
CA PHE A 178 1.81 -5.49 1.76
C PHE A 178 1.68 -4.04 1.25
N LEU A 179 2.55 -3.13 1.71
CA LEU A 179 2.50 -1.72 1.29
C LEU A 179 2.73 -1.55 -0.22
N ALA A 180 3.50 -2.43 -0.86
CA ALA A 180 3.62 -2.44 -2.31
C ALA A 180 2.31 -2.86 -3.01
N SER A 181 1.53 -3.77 -2.41
CA SER A 181 0.19 -4.07 -2.93
C SER A 181 -0.79 -2.92 -2.72
N GLU A 182 -0.68 -2.20 -1.61
CA GLU A 182 -1.46 -0.99 -1.35
C GLU A 182 -1.12 0.14 -2.33
N LEU A 183 0.16 0.37 -2.63
CA LEU A 183 0.58 1.29 -3.71
C LEU A 183 -0.07 0.97 -5.06
N TYR A 184 -0.22 -0.32 -5.37
CA TYR A 184 -0.87 -0.74 -6.61
C TYR A 184 -2.39 -0.51 -6.55
N ASP A 185 -3.03 -0.76 -5.41
CA ASP A 185 -4.44 -0.47 -5.20
C ASP A 185 -4.72 1.04 -5.31
N THR A 186 -3.90 1.91 -4.71
CA THR A 186 -4.09 3.37 -4.76
C THR A 186 -3.82 3.94 -6.16
N ALA A 187 -2.82 3.41 -6.88
CA ALA A 187 -2.63 3.76 -8.29
C ALA A 187 -3.85 3.39 -9.14
N ARG A 188 -4.46 2.22 -8.88
CA ARG A 188 -5.71 1.81 -9.54
C ARG A 188 -6.88 2.71 -9.14
N HIS A 189 -6.98 3.13 -7.87
CA HIS A 189 -8.03 4.05 -7.42
C HIS A 189 -7.93 5.39 -8.13
N HIS A 190 -6.71 5.93 -8.27
CA HIS A 190 -6.49 7.15 -9.04
C HIS A 190 -6.95 7.00 -10.50
N ASP A 191 -6.53 5.92 -11.17
CA ASP A 191 -6.90 5.62 -12.55
C ASP A 191 -8.43 5.46 -12.73
N VAL A 192 -9.07 4.63 -11.91
CA VAL A 192 -10.48 4.28 -12.09
C VAL A 192 -11.42 5.45 -11.82
N PHE A 193 -11.14 6.27 -10.80
CA PHE A 193 -11.98 7.44 -10.49
C PHE A 193 -11.78 8.52 -11.54
N ARG A 194 -10.54 8.75 -12.00
CA ARG A 194 -10.28 9.67 -13.11
C ARG A 194 -10.97 9.21 -14.39
N THR A 195 -10.94 7.91 -14.68
CA THR A 195 -11.63 7.32 -15.83
C THR A 195 -13.14 7.50 -15.71
N ARG A 196 -13.75 7.19 -14.54
CA ARG A 196 -15.19 7.39 -14.33
C ARG A 196 -15.60 8.84 -14.52
N ALA A 197 -14.84 9.81 -14.00
CA ALA A 197 -15.15 11.23 -14.17
C ALA A 197 -15.27 11.68 -15.64
N LEU A 198 -14.60 10.98 -16.56
CA LEU A 198 -14.53 11.34 -17.98
C LEU A 198 -15.32 10.38 -18.90
N ALA A 199 -15.83 9.26 -18.37
CA ALA A 199 -16.42 8.18 -19.17
C ALA A 199 -17.75 8.55 -19.86
N ASN A 200 -18.47 9.56 -19.36
CA ASN A 200 -19.84 9.86 -19.77
C ASN A 200 -20.06 11.35 -20.12
N GLY A 201 -19.03 12.01 -20.67
CA GLY A 201 -19.08 13.44 -20.97
C GLY A 201 -18.98 14.35 -19.75
N GLY A 202 -18.62 13.80 -18.59
CA GLY A 202 -18.28 14.55 -17.38
C GLY A 202 -16.93 15.27 -17.47
N THR A 203 -16.46 15.77 -16.32
CA THR A 203 -15.20 16.50 -16.19
C THR A 203 -14.54 16.20 -14.85
N LEU A 204 -13.25 16.50 -14.75
CA LEU A 204 -12.61 16.71 -13.46
C LEU A 204 -13.15 17.99 -12.83
N GLY A 205 -13.39 17.93 -11.53
CA GLY A 205 -13.90 19.00 -10.70
C GLY A 205 -12.80 19.89 -10.12
N LEU A 206 -13.14 20.56 -9.03
CA LEU A 206 -12.22 21.40 -8.26
C LEU A 206 -11.29 20.54 -7.40
N GLU A 207 -10.06 21.02 -7.23
CA GLU A 207 -9.12 20.48 -6.25
C GLU A 207 -9.62 20.74 -4.83
N SER A 208 -9.43 19.77 -3.92
CA SER A 208 -9.73 19.94 -2.50
C SER A 208 -8.89 21.06 -1.87
N PRO A 209 -9.33 21.71 -0.77
CA PRO A 209 -8.50 22.65 -0.02
C PRO A 209 -7.14 22.08 0.43
N GLY A 210 -7.06 20.75 0.59
CA GLY A 210 -5.80 20.00 0.63
C GLY A 210 -4.95 20.15 1.89
N LEU A 211 -5.46 20.74 2.97
CA LEU A 211 -4.73 20.88 4.24
C LEU A 211 -4.37 19.52 4.85
N ILE A 212 -5.30 18.57 4.91
CA ILE A 212 -5.05 17.22 5.42
C ILE A 212 -4.19 16.42 4.44
N ASN A 213 -4.40 16.62 3.13
CA ASN A 213 -3.55 16.01 2.10
C ASN A 213 -2.09 16.44 2.29
N ARG A 214 -1.88 17.73 2.58
CA ARG A 214 -0.57 18.29 2.89
C ARG A 214 0.00 17.74 4.19
N ARG A 215 -0.78 17.65 5.27
CA ARG A 215 -0.36 17.03 6.55
C ARG A 215 0.18 15.61 6.35
N ILE A 216 -0.52 14.83 5.53
CA ILE A 216 -0.15 13.45 5.21
C ILE A 216 1.16 13.39 4.41
N ILE A 217 1.23 14.08 3.26
CA ILE A 217 2.37 13.97 2.33
C ILE A 217 3.64 14.61 2.89
N GLU A 218 3.52 15.66 3.70
CA GLU A 218 4.63 16.35 4.36
C GLU A 218 4.98 15.75 5.73
N SER A 219 4.33 14.68 6.17
CA SER A 219 4.68 14.02 7.43
C SER A 219 6.12 13.51 7.40
N ARG A 220 6.93 13.96 8.37
CA ARG A 220 8.34 13.54 8.57
C ARG A 220 8.61 13.01 9.98
N ALA A 221 7.59 12.95 10.83
CA ALA A 221 7.74 12.59 12.25
C ALA A 221 8.03 11.09 12.46
N GLY A 222 7.66 10.24 11.50
CA GLY A 222 7.84 8.80 11.54
C GLY A 222 6.74 8.10 10.74
N TRP A 223 6.86 6.78 10.59
CA TRP A 223 5.84 6.00 9.90
C TRP A 223 4.57 5.87 10.73
N THR A 224 4.66 5.64 12.04
CA THR A 224 3.49 5.55 12.92
C THR A 224 2.66 6.83 12.92
N GLU A 225 3.30 8.00 12.99
CA GLU A 225 2.64 9.31 12.92
C GLU A 225 1.95 9.50 11.58
N THR A 226 2.61 9.12 10.49
CA THR A 226 2.02 9.12 9.15
C THR A 226 0.83 8.16 9.06
N ALA A 227 0.94 6.97 9.65
CA ALA A 227 -0.11 5.96 9.69
C ALA A 227 -1.34 6.42 10.49
N VAL A 228 -1.17 7.22 11.55
CA VAL A 228 -2.30 7.86 12.25
C VAL A 228 -3.05 8.82 11.30
N LEU A 229 -2.33 9.69 10.60
CA LEU A 229 -2.96 10.62 9.63
C LEU A 229 -3.64 9.87 8.47
N MET A 230 -2.97 8.86 7.93
CA MET A 230 -3.45 8.13 6.77
C MET A 230 -4.57 7.15 7.10
N TYR A 231 -4.40 6.30 8.10
CA TYR A 231 -5.30 5.16 8.34
C TYR A 231 -6.31 5.38 9.48
N LEU A 232 -6.09 6.36 10.36
CA LEU A 232 -7.06 6.67 11.41
C LEU A 232 -7.87 7.91 11.08
N LEU A 233 -7.28 8.93 10.45
CA LEU A 233 -8.00 10.15 10.04
C LEU A 233 -8.58 10.04 8.61
N ARG A 234 -7.73 10.07 7.58
CA ARG A 234 -8.19 10.13 6.18
C ARG A 234 -8.84 8.82 5.73
N GLY A 235 -8.26 7.68 6.09
CA GLY A 235 -8.69 6.36 5.62
C GLY A 235 -10.15 6.03 5.94
N PRO A 236 -10.65 6.23 7.18
CA PRO A 236 -12.06 6.02 7.50
C PRO A 236 -12.99 6.95 6.72
N PHE A 237 -12.58 8.21 6.49
CA PHE A 237 -13.32 9.14 5.64
C PHE A 237 -13.46 8.59 4.21
N THR A 238 -12.33 8.23 3.58
CA THR A 238 -12.31 7.64 2.23
C THR A 238 -13.14 6.35 2.14
N LEU A 239 -13.04 5.47 3.16
CA LEU A 239 -13.83 4.24 3.22
C LEU A 239 -15.33 4.55 3.26
N MET A 240 -15.76 5.57 4.00
CA MET A 240 -17.15 6.00 4.02
C MET A 240 -17.59 6.56 2.67
N LEU A 241 -16.78 7.39 2.02
CA LEU A 241 -17.06 7.85 0.66
C LEU A 241 -17.27 6.69 -0.32
N TYR A 242 -16.45 5.64 -0.23
CA TYR A 242 -16.65 4.44 -1.05
C TYR A 242 -17.93 3.69 -0.71
N ARG A 243 -18.26 3.52 0.58
CA ARG A 243 -19.49 2.83 0.99
C ARG A 243 -20.75 3.56 0.53
N TYR A 244 -20.79 4.88 0.71
CA TYR A 244 -21.90 5.70 0.25
C TYR A 244 -21.93 5.78 -1.28
N GLY A 245 -20.76 5.87 -1.93
CA GLY A 245 -20.68 5.76 -3.39
C GLY A 245 -21.28 4.46 -3.92
N GLU A 246 -21.03 3.32 -3.27
CA GLU A 246 -21.65 2.04 -3.65
C GLU A 246 -23.17 2.04 -3.40
N ALA A 247 -23.61 2.60 -2.27
CA ALA A 247 -25.02 2.63 -1.88
C ALA A 247 -25.86 3.51 -2.82
N TYR A 248 -25.29 4.60 -3.31
CA TYR A 248 -25.94 5.58 -4.18
C TYR A 248 -25.45 5.51 -5.64
N ALA A 249 -24.77 4.44 -6.04
CA ALA A 249 -24.33 4.22 -7.41
C ALA A 249 -25.53 4.19 -8.37
N SER A 250 -25.43 4.92 -9.48
CA SER A 250 -26.51 5.04 -10.48
C SER A 250 -26.47 3.93 -11.53
N ASN A 251 -25.36 3.21 -11.64
CA ASN A 251 -25.16 2.15 -12.63
C ASN A 251 -24.29 1.00 -12.09
N PRO A 252 -24.27 -0.17 -12.76
CA PRO A 252 -23.44 -1.31 -12.38
C PRO A 252 -21.93 -1.02 -12.34
N ALA A 253 -21.42 -0.18 -13.25
CA ALA A 253 -20.01 0.21 -13.29
C ALA A 253 -19.58 0.89 -11.98
N GLU A 254 -20.27 1.96 -11.58
CA GLU A 254 -20.03 2.67 -10.32
C GLU A 254 -20.12 1.74 -9.12
N LYS A 255 -21.14 0.87 -9.08
CA LYS A 255 -21.32 -0.08 -7.99
C LYS A 255 -20.14 -1.04 -7.84
N ILE A 256 -19.57 -1.50 -8.96
CA ILE A 256 -18.37 -2.34 -8.95
C ILE A 256 -17.14 -1.54 -8.52
N ILE A 257 -16.93 -0.34 -9.08
CA ILE A 257 -15.81 0.54 -8.73
C ILE A 257 -15.78 0.75 -7.21
N PHE A 258 -16.88 1.23 -6.63
CA PHE A 258 -16.95 1.53 -5.21
C PHE A 258 -16.81 0.27 -4.35
N ARG A 259 -17.50 -0.82 -4.67
CA ARG A 259 -17.40 -2.08 -3.92
C ARG A 259 -15.99 -2.62 -3.86
N ARG A 260 -15.27 -2.59 -4.99
CA ARG A 260 -13.88 -3.07 -5.04
C ARG A 260 -12.95 -2.15 -4.25
N SER A 261 -13.13 -0.83 -4.38
CA SER A 261 -12.39 0.15 -3.58
C SER A 261 -12.66 0.01 -2.07
N VAL A 262 -13.87 -0.35 -1.64
CA VAL A 262 -14.18 -0.70 -0.23
C VAL A 262 -13.35 -1.89 0.25
N GLN A 263 -13.24 -2.95 -0.56
CA GLN A 263 -12.46 -4.13 -0.21
C GLN A 263 -10.97 -3.79 -0.05
N ASP A 264 -10.44 -2.99 -0.97
CA ASP A 264 -9.06 -2.52 -0.95
C ASP A 264 -8.80 -1.66 0.30
N LYS A 265 -9.60 -0.62 0.50
CA LYS A 265 -9.44 0.31 1.62
C LYS A 265 -9.59 -0.38 2.97
N ALA A 266 -10.48 -1.38 3.09
CA ALA A 266 -10.63 -2.14 4.32
C ALA A 266 -9.33 -2.87 4.72
N ARG A 267 -8.57 -3.39 3.76
CA ARG A 267 -7.25 -4.01 4.04
C ARG A 267 -6.23 -2.97 4.47
N HIS A 268 -6.20 -1.80 3.82
CA HIS A 268 -5.33 -0.67 4.17
C HIS A 268 -5.56 -0.25 5.64
N LEU A 269 -6.83 -0.07 6.04
CA LEU A 269 -7.17 0.27 7.43
C LEU A 269 -6.81 -0.85 8.42
N ALA A 270 -7.00 -2.11 8.04
CA ALA A 270 -6.66 -3.25 8.91
C ALA A 270 -5.16 -3.28 9.22
N TYR A 271 -4.31 -3.01 8.23
CA TYR A 271 -2.87 -2.86 8.43
C TYR A 271 -2.55 -1.67 9.34
N GLY A 272 -3.06 -0.47 9.01
CA GLY A 272 -2.76 0.75 9.76
C GLY A 272 -3.17 0.67 11.22
N MET A 273 -4.36 0.13 11.50
CA MET A 273 -4.83 -0.09 12.86
C MET A 273 -3.95 -1.08 13.64
N ALA A 274 -3.55 -2.19 13.02
CA ALA A 274 -2.67 -3.17 13.65
C ALA A 274 -1.28 -2.58 13.93
N HIS A 275 -0.72 -1.82 12.98
CA HIS A 275 0.56 -1.15 13.12
C HIS A 275 0.57 -0.13 14.27
N VAL A 276 -0.38 0.81 14.28
CA VAL A 276 -0.43 1.84 15.34
C VAL A 276 -0.64 1.22 16.71
N LYS A 277 -1.50 0.19 16.81
CA LYS A 277 -1.71 -0.55 18.06
C LYS A 277 -0.43 -1.22 18.55
N TYR A 278 0.33 -1.86 17.64
CA TYR A 278 1.62 -2.46 17.95
C TYR A 278 2.64 -1.41 18.44
N ALA A 279 2.75 -0.28 17.73
CA ALA A 279 3.64 0.79 18.13
C ALA A 279 3.32 1.35 19.52
N ILE A 280 2.03 1.50 19.87
CA ILE A 280 1.59 1.95 21.18
C ILE A 280 1.84 0.90 22.27
N SER A 281 1.61 -0.38 22.00
CA SER A 281 1.86 -1.43 23.00
C SER A 281 3.35 -1.53 23.38
N GLU A 282 4.24 -1.32 22.41
CA GLU A 282 5.69 -1.39 22.63
C GLU A 282 6.27 -0.11 23.25
N ASN A 283 5.79 1.08 22.84
CA ASN A 283 6.33 2.36 23.35
C ASN A 283 5.61 2.89 24.60
N GLY A 284 4.44 2.34 24.94
CA GLY A 284 3.69 2.68 26.15
C GLY A 284 2.81 3.94 26.05
N ARG A 285 2.18 4.29 27.17
CA ARG A 285 1.09 5.29 27.26
C ARG A 285 1.52 6.72 26.91
N ASP A 286 2.75 7.10 27.24
CA ASP A 286 3.25 8.44 26.94
C ASP A 286 3.38 8.68 25.43
N TYR A 287 3.71 7.63 24.67
CA TYR A 287 3.75 7.68 23.22
C TYR A 287 2.35 7.91 22.62
N ALA A 288 1.34 7.17 23.08
CA ALA A 288 -0.05 7.40 22.69
C ALA A 288 -0.54 8.82 23.04
N THR A 289 -0.11 9.36 24.18
CA THR A 289 -0.40 10.75 24.58
C THR A 289 0.26 11.76 23.64
N GLY A 290 1.48 11.47 23.18
CA GLY A 290 2.17 12.27 22.16
C GLY A 290 1.41 12.29 20.82
N LEU A 291 0.95 11.12 20.36
CA LEU A 291 0.12 11.01 19.15
C LEU A 291 -1.20 11.79 19.29
N LEU A 292 -1.86 11.70 20.45
CA LEU A 292 -3.07 12.48 20.72
C LEU A 292 -2.83 13.99 20.62
N ARG A 293 -1.74 14.49 21.23
CA ARG A 293 -1.37 15.91 21.19
C ARG A 293 -1.04 16.40 19.78
N MET A 294 -0.37 15.57 18.97
CA MET A 294 -0.11 15.87 17.57
C MET A 294 -1.41 16.14 16.80
N MET A 295 -2.44 15.34 17.07
CA MET A 295 -3.72 15.44 16.34
C MET A 295 -4.49 16.73 16.60
N SER A 296 -4.22 17.46 17.68
CA SER A 296 -4.94 18.71 17.98
C SER A 296 -4.81 19.76 16.86
N GLY A 297 -3.61 19.93 16.29
CA GLY A 297 -3.40 20.86 15.17
C GLY A 297 -3.95 20.31 13.85
N VAL A 298 -3.89 19.00 13.66
CA VAL A 298 -4.44 18.31 12.48
C VAL A 298 -5.96 18.44 12.43
N GLU A 299 -6.63 18.36 13.58
CA GLU A 299 -8.09 18.46 13.66
C GLU A 299 -8.61 19.88 13.44
N GLN A 300 -7.80 20.90 13.72
CA GLN A 300 -8.12 22.28 13.32
C GLN A 300 -8.17 22.40 11.80
N ASP A 301 -7.16 21.86 11.11
CA ASP A 301 -7.14 21.83 9.65
C ASP A 301 -8.28 20.98 9.08
N LEU A 302 -8.60 19.84 9.71
CA LEU A 302 -9.75 19.03 9.32
C LEU A 302 -11.05 19.81 9.47
N ALA A 303 -11.24 20.54 10.57
CA ALA A 303 -12.43 21.37 10.76
C ALA A 303 -12.55 22.45 9.69
N THR A 304 -11.42 23.03 9.26
CA THR A 304 -11.39 23.95 8.12
C THR A 304 -11.79 23.25 6.82
N GLU A 305 -11.24 22.08 6.50
CA GLU A 305 -11.68 21.30 5.32
C GLU A 305 -13.16 20.91 5.38
N MET A 306 -13.67 20.50 6.55
CA MET A 306 -15.08 20.13 6.73
C MET A 306 -16.04 21.31 6.54
N SER A 307 -15.55 22.55 6.59
CA SER A 307 -16.35 23.74 6.31
C SER A 307 -16.45 24.10 4.82
N ASP A 308 -15.60 23.50 3.97
CA ASP A 308 -15.69 23.65 2.52
C ASP A 308 -16.94 22.94 1.98
N SER A 309 -17.74 23.62 1.16
CA SER A 309 -19.04 23.11 0.74
C SER A 309 -18.98 22.22 -0.51
N VAL A 310 -17.88 22.27 -1.28
CA VAL A 310 -17.82 21.68 -2.63
C VAL A 310 -18.10 20.18 -2.62
N LEU A 311 -17.39 19.43 -1.77
CA LEU A 311 -17.59 17.98 -1.66
C LEU A 311 -18.98 17.65 -1.10
N TRP A 312 -19.44 18.40 -0.11
CA TRP A 312 -20.72 18.15 0.55
C TRP A 312 -21.92 18.41 -0.34
N GLU A 313 -21.90 19.49 -1.13
CA GLU A 313 -22.93 19.80 -2.11
C GLU A 313 -22.96 18.76 -3.23
N ALA A 314 -21.80 18.32 -3.72
CA ALA A 314 -21.72 17.25 -4.71
C ALA A 314 -22.30 15.92 -4.17
N LEU A 315 -21.94 15.54 -2.94
CA LEU A 315 -22.51 14.36 -2.29
C LEU A 315 -24.01 14.50 -2.05
N ALA A 316 -24.50 15.69 -1.68
CA ALA A 316 -25.93 15.91 -1.47
C ALA A 316 -26.72 15.75 -2.78
N ILE A 317 -26.19 16.21 -3.91
CA ILE A 317 -26.83 15.98 -5.23
C ILE A 317 -26.87 14.48 -5.54
N ILE A 318 -25.75 13.76 -5.36
CA ILE A 318 -25.68 12.30 -5.59
C ILE A 318 -26.67 11.55 -4.68
N PHE A 319 -26.69 11.86 -3.38
CA PHE A 319 -27.54 11.16 -2.42
C PHE A 319 -29.02 11.49 -2.56
N GLY A 320 -29.35 12.71 -2.99
CA GLY A 320 -30.71 13.11 -3.34
C GLY A 320 -31.17 12.57 -4.70
N GLY A 321 -30.26 12.08 -5.53
CA GLY A 321 -30.55 11.64 -6.89
C GLY A 321 -30.90 12.78 -7.84
N GLY A 322 -30.45 14.01 -7.55
CA GLY A 322 -30.78 15.22 -8.32
C GLY A 322 -30.73 16.49 -7.48
N LEU A 323 -30.61 17.64 -8.17
CA LEU A 323 -30.52 18.96 -7.52
C LEU A 323 -31.84 19.35 -6.82
N GLU A 324 -32.97 18.91 -7.37
CA GLU A 324 -34.30 19.12 -6.81
C GLU A 324 -34.49 18.48 -5.42
N ASN A 325 -33.73 17.43 -5.12
CA ASN A 325 -33.78 16.68 -3.86
C ASN A 325 -32.59 16.97 -2.94
N ILE A 326 -31.84 18.04 -3.21
CA ILE A 326 -30.59 18.35 -2.48
C ILE A 326 -30.80 18.46 -0.97
N SER A 327 -31.97 18.90 -0.49
CA SER A 327 -32.27 18.97 0.94
C SER A 327 -32.25 17.58 1.60
N SER A 328 -32.83 16.57 0.95
CA SER A 328 -32.81 15.18 1.44
C SER A 328 -31.40 14.60 1.35
N GLY A 329 -30.67 14.88 0.27
CA GLY A 329 -29.27 14.49 0.16
C GLY A 329 -28.39 15.13 1.25
N MET A 330 -28.67 16.37 1.62
CA MET A 330 -27.95 17.06 2.69
C MET A 330 -28.24 16.49 4.08
N ASP A 331 -29.43 15.90 4.31
CA ASP A 331 -29.69 15.12 5.53
C ASP A 331 -28.76 13.90 5.60
N VAL A 332 -28.56 13.21 4.48
CA VAL A 332 -27.64 12.06 4.38
C VAL A 332 -26.18 12.51 4.58
N VAL A 333 -25.77 13.64 4.00
CA VAL A 333 -24.43 14.21 4.20
C VAL A 333 -24.18 14.55 5.67
N ARG A 334 -25.15 15.16 6.36
CA ARG A 334 -25.03 15.44 7.80
C ARG A 334 -24.82 14.17 8.61
N GLU A 335 -25.51 13.09 8.26
CA GLU A 335 -25.30 11.79 8.91
C GLU A 335 -23.92 11.20 8.61
N LEU A 336 -23.47 11.28 7.36
CA LEU A 336 -22.12 10.86 6.96
C LEU A 336 -21.05 11.61 7.77
N GLN A 337 -21.16 12.93 7.91
CA GLN A 337 -20.22 13.74 8.69
C GLN A 337 -20.17 13.32 10.16
N ARG A 338 -21.33 13.06 10.78
CA ARG A 338 -21.38 12.61 12.18
C ARG A 338 -20.82 11.22 12.37
N SER A 339 -21.21 10.29 11.50
CA SER A 339 -20.70 8.93 11.48
C SER A 339 -19.17 8.91 11.29
N TYR A 340 -18.62 9.78 10.43
CA TYR A 340 -17.17 9.90 10.23
C TYR A 340 -16.44 10.30 11.51
N VAL A 341 -16.86 11.38 12.17
CA VAL A 341 -16.19 11.85 13.40
C VAL A 341 -16.29 10.79 14.51
N SER A 342 -17.44 10.14 14.65
CA SER A 342 -17.62 9.02 15.59
C SER A 342 -16.69 7.84 15.30
N ASP A 343 -16.59 7.41 14.05
CA ASP A 343 -15.74 6.30 13.61
C ASP A 343 -14.26 6.63 13.80
N TYR A 344 -13.84 7.85 13.47
CA TYR A 344 -12.48 8.35 13.72
C TYR A 344 -12.11 8.21 15.19
N MET A 345 -12.93 8.76 16.09
CA MET A 345 -12.68 8.70 17.53
C MET A 345 -12.66 7.27 18.05
N THR A 346 -13.58 6.43 17.57
CA THR A 346 -13.67 5.01 17.97
C THR A 346 -12.42 4.24 17.55
N ARG A 347 -11.91 4.47 16.33
CA ARG A 347 -10.67 3.83 15.84
C ARG A 347 -9.44 4.29 16.60
N MET A 348 -9.35 5.58 16.90
CA MET A 348 -8.27 6.13 17.74
C MET A 348 -8.24 5.46 19.12
N ARG A 349 -9.41 5.32 19.78
CA ARG A 349 -9.50 4.60 21.06
C ARG A 349 -9.14 3.12 20.93
N TRP A 350 -9.57 2.46 19.87
CA TRP A 350 -9.30 1.04 19.65
C TRP A 350 -7.79 0.73 19.54
N VAL A 351 -7.00 1.62 18.94
CA VAL A 351 -5.53 1.46 18.86
C VAL A 351 -4.81 1.87 20.14
N GLY A 352 -5.50 2.45 21.12
CA GLY A 352 -4.93 2.87 22.40
C GLY A 352 -4.66 4.38 22.53
N ILE A 353 -5.15 5.21 21.61
CA ILE A 353 -5.09 6.68 21.72
C ILE A 353 -6.39 7.15 22.38
N ASP A 354 -6.28 7.81 23.54
CA ASP A 354 -7.43 8.21 24.37
C ASP A 354 -8.21 9.40 23.78
N LYS A 355 -8.87 9.16 22.64
CA LYS A 355 -9.63 10.16 21.89
C LYS A 355 -11.05 10.27 22.43
N THR A 356 -11.27 11.31 23.23
CA THR A 356 -12.57 11.68 23.81
C THR A 356 -13.09 12.99 23.21
N VAL A 357 -14.34 13.33 23.52
CA VAL A 357 -14.96 14.61 23.12
C VAL A 357 -14.14 15.80 23.64
N ASP A 358 -13.64 15.73 24.88
CA ASP A 358 -12.82 16.79 25.50
C ASP A 358 -11.50 17.05 24.76
N SER A 359 -10.98 16.01 24.09
CA SER A 359 -9.74 16.09 23.31
C SER A 359 -9.96 16.50 21.86
N LEU A 360 -11.21 16.63 21.40
CA LEU A 360 -11.57 16.93 20.02
C LEU A 360 -11.46 18.43 19.74
N ALA A 361 -10.95 18.81 18.56
CA ALA A 361 -10.91 20.22 18.19
C ALA A 361 -12.33 20.85 18.20
N PRO A 362 -12.49 22.11 18.68
CA PRO A 362 -13.81 22.74 18.82
C PRO A 362 -14.65 22.74 17.55
N GLY A 363 -14.02 22.93 16.38
CA GLY A 363 -14.72 22.94 15.09
C GLY A 363 -15.33 21.59 14.69
N LEU A 364 -14.89 20.47 15.31
CA LEU A 364 -15.44 19.14 15.03
C LEU A 364 -16.56 18.74 16.01
N LEU A 365 -16.76 19.47 17.11
CA LEU A 365 -17.78 19.15 18.12
C LEU A 365 -19.21 19.19 17.55
N THR A 366 -19.44 19.99 16.50
CA THR A 366 -20.74 20.06 15.82
C THR A 366 -21.14 18.75 15.11
N TYR A 367 -20.20 17.83 14.91
CA TYR A 367 -20.41 16.53 14.26
C TYR A 367 -20.44 15.36 15.26
N VAL A 368 -20.37 15.61 16.56
CA VAL A 368 -20.52 14.55 17.57
C VAL A 368 -22.01 14.30 17.83
N ASN A 369 -22.45 13.03 17.77
CA ASN A 369 -23.80 12.65 18.15
C ASN A 369 -23.99 12.92 19.66
N GLN A 370 -25.00 13.73 20.02
CA GLN A 370 -25.28 14.07 21.42
C GLN A 370 -25.61 12.84 22.29
N ASP A 371 -26.06 11.73 21.68
CA ASP A 371 -26.37 10.49 22.39
C ASP A 371 -25.12 9.74 22.89
N SER A 372 -23.94 10.00 22.33
CA SER A 372 -22.67 9.38 22.76
C SER A 372 -22.11 9.95 24.08
N VAL A 373 -22.70 11.04 24.59
CA VAL A 373 -22.29 11.72 25.83
C VAL A 373 -22.86 11.02 27.08
N GLN A 374 -23.93 10.22 26.95
CA GLN A 374 -24.59 9.57 28.09
C GLN A 374 -23.93 8.27 28.58
N GLU A 375 -23.16 7.57 27.74
CA GLU A 375 -22.51 6.32 28.15
C GLU A 375 -21.22 6.54 28.96
N SER A 376 -20.56 7.70 28.85
CA SER A 376 -19.38 8.04 29.67
C SER A 376 -19.72 8.66 31.03
N GLY A 377 -21.00 8.97 31.28
CA GLY A 377 -21.46 9.62 32.51
C GLY A 377 -21.97 8.66 33.60
N THR A 378 -21.99 7.34 33.34
CA THR A 378 -22.58 6.35 34.26
C THR A 378 -21.57 5.29 34.71
N THR A 379 -20.43 5.72 35.23
CA THR A 379 -19.67 4.93 36.22
C THR A 379 -19.10 5.91 37.24
N ALA A 380 -19.85 6.07 38.33
CA ALA A 380 -19.40 6.71 39.57
C ALA A 380 -18.40 5.82 40.32
#